data_AF-A0A399YPD3-F1
#
_entry.id   AF-A0A399YPD3-F1
#
_cell.length_a   1.000
_cell.length_b   1.000
_cell.length_c   1.000
_cell.angle_alpha   90.00
_cell.angle_beta   90.00
_cell.angle_gamma   90.00
#
_symmetry.space_group_name_H-M   'P 1'
#
loop_
_entity.id
_entity.type
_entity.pdbx_description
1 polymer ?
#
loop_
_entity_poly.entity_id
_entity_poly.type
_entity_poly.pdbx_seq_one_letter_code
_entity_poly.pdbx_strand_id
1 'polypeptide(L)'
;TFDINAIPVLKALTHLPVIADPSHGTGRWDLVAPIARGAVAAGADGLIIEVHPHPAHAMSDGAQSLKPEKFAQLVQEVKRVAAAVGRSA
;
A
#
# COMPACT_ATOMS: atom_id res chain seq x y z
N THR A 1 -14.21 -0.98 0.85
CA THR A 1 -13.58 -0.98 -0.49
C THR A 1 -12.54 0.11 -0.53
N PHE A 2 -11.36 -0.19 -1.05
CA PHE A 2 -10.29 0.81 -1.23
C PHE A 2 -10.70 1.83 -2.32
N ASP A 3 -10.73 3.12 -1.99
CA ASP A 3 -11.06 4.18 -2.95
C ASP A 3 -9.79 4.82 -3.52
N ILE A 4 -9.41 4.37 -4.72
CA ILE A 4 -8.24 4.89 -5.43
C ILE A 4 -8.46 6.33 -5.95
N ASN A 5 -9.70 6.75 -6.16
CA ASN A 5 -10.01 8.09 -6.69
C ASN A 5 -9.77 9.17 -5.63
N ALA A 6 -9.88 8.83 -4.34
CA ALA A 6 -9.62 9.74 -3.25
C ALA A 6 -8.17 10.27 -3.26
N ILE A 7 -7.22 9.49 -3.77
CA ILE A 7 -5.80 9.89 -3.82
C ILE A 7 -5.60 11.17 -4.65
N PRO A 8 -5.89 11.20 -5.97
CA PRO A 8 -5.73 12.41 -6.76
C PRO A 8 -6.65 13.56 -6.32
N VAL A 9 -7.85 13.25 -5.80
CA VAL A 9 -8.76 14.27 -5.26
C VAL A 9 -8.13 14.99 -4.06
N LEU A 10 -7.60 14.25 -3.08
CA LEU A 10 -6.94 14.84 -1.90
C LEU A 10 -5.67 15.61 -2.27
N LYS A 11 -4.92 15.13 -3.27
CA LYS A 11 -3.75 15.85 -3.82
C LYS A 11 -4.12 17.17 -4.50
N ALA A 12 -5.32 17.27 -5.08
CA ALA A 12 -5.81 18.50 -5.69
C ALA A 12 -6.41 19.48 -4.66
N LEU A 13 -7.05 18.95 -3.60
CA LEU A 13 -7.74 19.75 -2.59
C LEU A 13 -6.84 20.21 -1.45
N THR A 14 -5.71 19.54 -1.23
CA THR A 14 -4.84 19.80 -0.08
C THR A 14 -3.37 19.77 -0.48
N HIS A 15 -2.54 20.43 0.33
CA HIS A 15 -1.08 20.40 0.20
C HIS A 15 -0.44 19.30 1.07
N LEU A 16 -1.25 18.53 1.80
CA LEU A 16 -0.77 17.54 2.75
C LEU A 16 -0.37 16.23 2.03
N PRO A 17 0.55 15.44 2.60
CA PRO A 17 0.85 14.11 2.10
C PRO A 17 -0.37 13.18 2.16
N VAL A 18 -0.56 12.38 1.11
CA VAL A 18 -1.61 11.36 1.06
C VAL A 18 -0.99 9.97 1.21
N ILE A 19 -1.34 9.28 2.31
CA ILE A 19 -0.85 7.93 2.62
C ILE A 19 -1.98 6.93 2.37
N ALA A 20 -1.68 5.84 1.66
CA ALA A 20 -2.64 4.77 1.39
C ALA A 20 -2.42 3.57 2.31
N ASP A 21 -3.51 3.05 2.90
CA ASP A 21 -3.54 1.79 3.64
C ASP A 21 -4.24 0.68 2.82
N PRO A 22 -3.49 -0.09 2.02
CA PRO A 22 -4.04 -1.24 1.32
C PRO A 22 -4.26 -2.46 2.23
N SER A 23 -3.74 -2.49 3.47
CA SER A 23 -3.97 -3.57 4.43
C SER A 23 -5.41 -3.52 4.90
N HIS A 24 -5.79 -2.46 5.65
CA HIS A 24 -7.15 -2.26 6.12
C HIS A 24 -8.13 -1.94 4.98
N GLY A 25 -7.67 -1.26 3.93
CA GLY A 25 -8.52 -0.91 2.79
C GLY A 25 -9.04 -2.13 2.00
N THR A 26 -8.32 -3.26 2.09
CA THR A 26 -8.71 -4.52 1.43
C THR A 26 -9.12 -5.63 2.41
N GLY A 27 -8.58 -5.62 3.64
CA GLY A 27 -8.78 -6.67 4.64
C GLY A 27 -8.16 -8.02 4.26
N ARG A 28 -7.33 -8.07 3.21
CA ARG A 28 -6.88 -9.32 2.57
C ARG A 28 -5.46 -9.23 2.05
N TRP A 29 -4.57 -10.04 2.62
CA TRP A 29 -3.14 -10.01 2.32
C TRP A 29 -2.81 -10.18 0.82
N ASP A 30 -3.61 -10.97 0.10
CA ASP A 30 -3.42 -11.25 -1.33
C ASP A 30 -3.72 -10.04 -2.23
N LEU A 31 -4.49 -9.07 -1.73
CA LEU A 31 -4.83 -7.83 -2.41
C LEU A 31 -3.89 -6.68 -2.05
N VAL A 32 -3.13 -6.77 -0.96
CA VAL A 32 -2.26 -5.69 -0.47
C VAL A 32 -1.26 -5.25 -1.54
N ALA A 33 -0.54 -6.19 -2.13
CA ALA A 33 0.49 -5.87 -3.13
C ALA A 33 -0.04 -5.20 -4.41
N PRO A 34 -1.07 -5.73 -5.10
CA PRO A 34 -1.62 -5.06 -6.28
C PRO A 34 -2.22 -3.69 -5.96
N ILE A 35 -2.92 -3.53 -4.83
CA ILE A 35 -3.52 -2.25 -4.46
C ILE A 35 -2.47 -1.22 -4.03
N ALA A 36 -1.41 -1.63 -3.32
CA ALA A 36 -0.27 -0.77 -3.01
C ALA A 36 0.38 -0.18 -4.27
N ARG A 37 0.61 -1.02 -5.30
CA ARG A 37 1.14 -0.55 -6.59
C ARG A 37 0.18 0.42 -7.28
N GLY A 38 -1.11 0.11 -7.27
CA GLY A 38 -2.15 1.00 -7.80
C GLY A 38 -2.19 2.35 -7.08
N ALA A 39 -2.10 2.37 -5.75
CA ALA A 39 -2.09 3.58 -4.95
C ALA A 39 -0.87 4.48 -5.28
N VAL A 40 0.31 3.89 -5.43
CA VAL A 40 1.51 4.65 -5.83
C VAL A 40 1.39 5.18 -7.26
N ALA A 41 0.85 4.38 -8.19
CA ALA A 41 0.56 4.84 -9.55
C ALA A 41 -0.46 5.98 -9.58
N ALA A 42 -1.44 5.96 -8.67
CA ALA A 42 -2.45 7.02 -8.52
C ALA A 42 -1.92 8.30 -7.84
N GLY A 43 -0.66 8.30 -7.37
CA GLY A 43 0.00 9.47 -6.81
C GLY A 43 0.05 9.54 -5.29
N ALA A 44 -0.15 8.42 -4.58
CA ALA A 44 0.06 8.38 -3.14
C ALA A 44 1.52 8.75 -2.79
N ASP A 45 1.69 9.47 -1.70
CA ASP A 45 3.00 9.91 -1.19
C ASP A 45 3.65 8.86 -0.30
N GLY A 46 2.87 7.90 0.20
CA GLY A 46 3.39 6.77 0.96
C GLY A 46 2.36 5.67 1.15
N LEU A 47 2.82 4.58 1.74
CA LEU A 47 2.04 3.39 2.04
C LEU A 47 2.18 3.04 3.53
N ILE A 48 1.08 2.62 4.15
CA ILE A 48 1.09 1.96 5.46
C ILE A 48 0.72 0.49 5.25
N ILE A 49 1.61 -0.42 5.65
CA ILE A 49 1.51 -1.86 5.36
C ILE A 49 1.69 -2.64 6.66
N GLU A 50 0.77 -3.56 6.94
CA GLU A 50 0.91 -4.47 8.06
C GLU A 50 1.79 -5.67 7.71
N VAL A 51 2.70 -6.02 8.62
CA VAL A 51 3.65 -7.11 8.44
C VAL A 51 3.74 -7.90 9.74
N HIS A 52 3.63 -9.22 9.64
CA HIS A 52 3.78 -10.12 10.78
C HIS A 52 4.57 -11.39 10.35
N PRO A 53 5.56 -11.86 11.12
CA PRO A 53 6.33 -13.06 10.77
C PRO A 53 5.47 -14.33 10.72
N HIS A 54 4.43 -14.37 11.55
CA HIS A 54 3.50 -15.50 11.67
C HIS A 54 2.04 -15.04 11.65
N PRO A 55 1.47 -14.62 10.50
CA PRO A 55 0.15 -13.99 10.46
C PRO A 55 -0.97 -14.85 11.06
N ALA A 56 -0.88 -16.17 10.96
CA ALA A 56 -1.82 -17.12 11.58
C ALA A 56 -1.83 -17.09 13.13
N HIS A 57 -0.80 -16.53 13.75
CA HIS A 57 -0.67 -16.37 15.20
C HIS A 57 -0.75 -14.90 15.64
N ALA A 58 -1.07 -13.97 14.73
CA ALA A 58 -1.22 -12.57 15.08
C ALA A 58 -2.44 -12.38 16.00
N MET A 59 -2.28 -11.56 17.05
CA MET A 59 -3.38 -11.24 17.98
C MET A 59 -4.44 -10.34 17.36
N SER A 60 -4.08 -9.61 16.29
CA SER A 60 -4.95 -8.76 15.50
C SER A 60 -4.56 -8.85 14.03
N ASP A 61 -5.53 -8.74 13.13
CA ASP A 61 -5.34 -8.43 11.70
C ASP A 61 -4.37 -9.35 10.92
N GLY A 62 -4.26 -10.60 11.35
CA GLY A 62 -3.44 -11.61 10.67
C GLY A 62 -3.86 -11.89 9.22
N ALA A 63 -5.14 -11.70 8.88
CA ALA A 63 -5.66 -11.96 7.53
C ALA A 63 -5.17 -10.96 6.46
N GLN A 64 -4.78 -9.75 6.88
CA GLN A 64 -4.30 -8.67 6.00
C GLN A 64 -2.79 -8.43 6.11
N SER A 65 -2.15 -8.97 7.15
CA SER A 65 -0.70 -8.86 7.38
C SER A 65 0.12 -9.65 6.35
N LEU A 66 1.10 -8.99 5.73
CA LEU A 66 2.10 -9.65 4.90
C LEU A 66 3.16 -10.37 5.74
N LYS A 67 3.79 -11.39 5.14
CA LYS A 67 5.05 -11.93 5.66
C LYS A 67 6.24 -11.02 5.29
N PRO A 68 7.33 -11.00 6.07
CA PRO A 68 8.49 -10.15 5.81
C PRO A 68 9.06 -10.28 4.38
N GLU A 69 9.10 -11.49 3.82
CA GLU A 69 9.64 -11.73 2.47
C GLU A 69 8.73 -11.12 1.39
N LYS A 70 7.41 -11.19 1.59
CA LYS A 70 6.41 -10.57 0.71
C LYS A 70 6.47 -9.05 0.80
N PHE A 71 6.70 -8.51 1.99
CA PHE A 71 6.92 -7.08 2.17
C PHE A 71 8.19 -6.61 1.45
N ALA A 72 9.31 -7.32 1.60
CA ALA A 72 10.55 -7.00 0.90
C ALA A 72 10.36 -7.01 -0.64
N GLN A 73 9.63 -8.01 -1.15
CA GLN A 73 9.26 -8.06 -2.57
C GLN A 73 8.41 -6.85 -2.98
N LEU A 74 7.38 -6.50 -2.19
CA LEU A 74 6.51 -5.37 -2.45
C LEU A 74 7.29 -4.05 -2.54
N VAL A 75 8.25 -3.83 -1.64
CA VAL A 75 9.09 -2.62 -1.67
C VAL A 75 9.83 -2.49 -3.01
N GLN A 76 10.39 -3.58 -3.56
CA GLN A 76 11.06 -3.55 -4.86
C GLN A 76 10.10 -3.30 -6.03
N GLU A 77 8.88 -3.82 -5.95
CA GLU A 77 7.86 -3.59 -6.97
C GLU A 77 7.34 -2.14 -6.94
N VAL A 78 7.08 -1.60 -5.76
CA VAL A 78 6.63 -0.22 -5.58
C VAL A 78 7.68 0.77 -6.08
N LYS A 79 8.98 0.54 -5.79
CA LYS A 79 10.07 1.38 -6.33
C LYS A 79 10.06 1.45 -7.85
N ARG A 80 9.82 0.31 -8.52
CA ARG A 80 9.73 0.25 -9.99
C ARG A 80 8.52 1.01 -10.52
N VAL A 81 7.36 0.87 -9.86
CA VAL A 81 6.14 1.59 -10.24
C VAL A 81 6.30 3.09 -10.04
N ALA A 82 6.83 3.53 -8.90
CA ALA A 82 7.11 4.93 -8.62
C ALA A 82 8.00 5.56 -9.70
N ALA A 83 9.11 4.88 -10.04
CA ALA A 83 10.01 5.34 -11.11
C ALA A 83 9.29 5.45 -12.46
N ALA A 84 8.44 4.48 -12.81
CA ALA A 84 7.68 4.48 -14.05
C ALA A 84 6.66 5.63 -14.16
N VAL A 85 6.15 6.12 -13.03
CA VAL A 85 5.23 7.27 -12.98
C VAL A 85 5.94 8.59 -12.62
N GLY A 86 7.27 8.64 -12.75
CA GLY A 86 8.04 9.87 -12.53
C GLY A 86 8.18 10.30 -11.07
N ARG A 87 8.04 9.38 -10.12
CA ARG A 87 8.18 9.63 -8.67
C ARG A 87 9.45 8.97 -8.15
N SER A 88 10.21 9.68 -7.32
CA SER A 88 11.31 9.09 -6.55
C SER A 88 10.76 8.35 -5.34
N ALA A 89 11.25 7.12 -5.14
CA ALA A 89 10.91 6.24 -4.03
C ALA A 89 12.02 6.17 -2.98
#